data_AF-A0A9K3I583-F1
#
_entry.id   AF-A0A9K3I583-F1
#
_cell.length_a   1.000
_cell.length_b   1.000
_cell.length_c   1.000
_cell.angle_alpha   90.00
_cell.angle_beta   90.00
_cell.angle_gamma   90.00
#
_symmetry.space_group_name_H-M   'P 1'
#
loop_
_entity.id
_entity.type
_entity.pdbx_description
1 polymer ?
#
loop_
_entity_poly.entity_id
_entity_poly.type
_entity_poly.pdbx_seq_one_letter_code
_entity_poly.pdbx_strand_id
1 'polypeptide(L)'
;MSDHQQKPQSHHSPPATSGHINVFWDDGMLDHYTGEGVFDSGINPGFLEVLKKHLENSDRDQNMLSILKRGPISPFLSWLSSSAATVTEILSFHTQGQPPFLLQLKP
;
A
#
# COMPACT_ATOMS: atom_id res chain seq x y z
N MET A 1 21.55 48.80 23.19
CA MET A 1 20.51 47.86 22.71
C MET A 1 21.28 46.78 21.99
N SER A 2 21.58 45.67 22.68
CA SER A 2 22.50 44.65 22.19
C SER A 2 21.72 43.42 21.76
N ASP A 3 21.82 43.10 20.48
CA ASP A 3 21.22 41.93 19.83
C ASP A 3 21.60 40.63 20.54
N HIS A 4 20.59 39.89 21.00
CA HIS A 4 20.73 38.49 21.40
C HIS A 4 20.37 37.60 20.21
N GLN A 5 21.38 37.29 19.41
CA GLN A 5 21.26 36.30 18.35
C GLN A 5 21.26 34.90 18.98
N GLN A 6 20.07 34.31 19.13
CA GLN A 6 19.92 32.91 19.50
C GLN A 6 20.47 32.03 18.38
N LYS A 7 21.57 31.34 18.68
CA LYS A 7 22.15 30.28 17.85
C LYS A 7 21.12 29.16 17.65
N PRO A 8 20.89 28.65 16.43
CA PRO A 8 19.97 27.54 16.23
C PRO A 8 20.49 26.31 16.98
N GLN A 9 19.68 25.79 17.89
CA GLN A 9 19.95 24.52 18.56
C GLN A 9 19.86 23.41 17.52
N SER A 10 21.00 22.77 17.25
CA SER A 10 21.04 21.53 16.48
C SER A 10 20.32 20.45 17.30
N HIS A 11 19.11 20.08 16.89
CA HIS A 11 18.46 18.87 17.37
C HIS A 11 19.29 17.67 16.91
N HIS A 12 20.20 17.20 17.78
CA HIS A 12 20.79 15.89 17.61
C HIS A 12 19.70 14.86 17.86
N SER A 13 19.13 14.34 16.78
CA SER A 13 18.39 13.08 16.82
C SER A 13 19.32 12.01 17.42
N PRO A 14 18.84 11.20 18.38
CA PRO A 14 19.62 10.08 18.87
C PRO A 14 20.01 9.16 17.70
N PRO A 15 21.15 8.46 17.76
CA PRO A 15 21.55 7.54 16.71
C PRO A 15 20.44 6.50 16.57
N ALA A 16 19.87 6.40 15.36
CA ALA A 16 18.88 5.39 15.04
C ALA A 16 19.52 4.02 15.32
N THR A 17 19.01 3.32 16.33
CA THR A 17 19.16 1.88 16.37
C THR A 17 18.67 1.36 15.03
N SER A 18 19.48 0.53 14.37
CA SER A 18 19.30 0.02 13.00
C SER A 18 18.08 -0.91 12.87
N GLY A 19 16.89 -0.38 13.15
CA GLY A 19 15.62 -1.06 12.93
C GLY A 19 15.32 -1.05 11.45
N HIS A 20 15.90 -2.00 10.71
CA HIS A 20 15.55 -2.23 9.32
C HIS A 20 14.16 -2.85 9.26
N ILE A 21 13.24 -2.18 8.56
CA ILE A 21 11.88 -2.66 8.29
C ILE A 21 11.90 -3.39 6.95
N ASN A 22 11.58 -4.67 6.96
CA ASN A 22 11.43 -5.44 5.72
C ASN A 22 10.09 -5.11 5.06
N VAL A 23 10.12 -4.78 3.78
CA VAL A 23 8.96 -4.47 2.96
C VAL A 23 8.91 -5.45 1.79
N PHE A 24 7.78 -6.16 1.65
CA PHE A 24 7.52 -7.03 0.51
C PHE A 24 6.61 -6.29 -0.46
N TRP A 25 6.99 -6.22 -1.72
CA TRP A 25 6.22 -5.54 -2.76
C TRP A 25 6.36 -6.27 -4.10
N ASP A 26 5.24 -6.36 -4.82
CA ASP A 26 5.15 -6.83 -6.19
C ASP A 26 4.40 -5.78 -7.01
N ASP A 27 4.91 -5.41 -8.18
CA ASP A 27 4.29 -4.37 -9.01
C ASP A 27 2.90 -4.80 -9.55
N GLY A 28 2.63 -6.12 -9.62
CA GLY A 28 1.32 -6.66 -9.97
C GLY A 28 0.20 -6.29 -8.97
N MET A 29 0.55 -5.79 -7.78
CA MET A 29 -0.44 -5.20 -6.85
C MET A 29 -1.19 -4.01 -7.47
N LEU A 30 -0.61 -3.33 -8.46
CA LEU A 30 -1.24 -2.20 -9.14
C LEU A 30 -2.25 -2.61 -10.22
N ASP A 31 -2.26 -3.89 -10.61
CA ASP A 31 -3.12 -4.41 -11.66
C ASP A 31 -4.52 -4.79 -11.14
N HIS A 32 -4.76 -4.63 -9.85
CA HIS A 32 -6.06 -4.94 -9.24
C HIS A 32 -7.13 -3.93 -9.66
N TYR A 33 -8.08 -4.38 -10.47
CA TYR A 33 -9.28 -3.61 -10.82
C TYR A 33 -10.34 -3.76 -9.72
N THR A 34 -10.61 -2.66 -9.02
CA THR A 34 -11.55 -2.61 -7.88
C THR A 34 -12.99 -2.30 -8.28
N GLY A 35 -13.29 -2.27 -9.59
CA GLY A 35 -14.63 -1.94 -10.07
C GLY A 35 -14.94 -0.44 -10.09
N GLU A 36 -16.12 -0.14 -10.62
CA GLU A 36 -16.73 1.19 -10.56
C GLU A 36 -17.96 1.16 -9.64
N GLY A 37 -18.44 2.33 -9.23
CA GLY A 37 -19.67 2.46 -8.47
C GLY A 37 -19.47 2.83 -7.00
N VAL A 38 -20.55 2.72 -6.24
CA VAL A 38 -20.54 2.93 -4.78
C VAL A 38 -20.41 1.58 -4.10
N PHE A 39 -19.44 1.43 -3.19
CA PHE A 39 -19.14 0.14 -2.54
C PHE A 39 -18.90 -0.98 -3.57
N ASP A 40 -19.39 -2.19 -3.29
CA ASP A 40 -19.23 -3.38 -4.12
C ASP A 40 -20.25 -3.48 -5.27
N SER A 41 -20.87 -2.37 -5.66
CA SER A 41 -21.93 -2.39 -6.69
C SER A 41 -21.40 -2.75 -8.08
N GLY A 42 -20.13 -2.48 -8.38
CA GLY A 42 -19.52 -2.76 -9.67
C GLY A 42 -20.08 -1.95 -10.84
N ILE A 43 -21.00 -0.99 -10.58
CA ILE A 43 -21.68 -0.20 -11.61
C ILE A 43 -21.83 1.27 -11.20
N ASN A 44 -21.71 2.17 -12.17
CA ASN A 44 -22.08 3.58 -11.97
C ASN A 44 -23.62 3.70 -11.86
N PRO A 45 -24.16 4.19 -10.74
CA PRO A 45 -25.61 4.26 -10.54
C PRO A 45 -26.28 5.44 -11.27
N GLY A 46 -25.52 6.33 -11.90
CA GLY A 46 -26.03 7.38 -12.80
C GLY A 46 -26.54 8.66 -12.12
N PHE A 47 -26.51 8.74 -10.80
CA PHE A 47 -26.95 9.91 -10.02
C PHE A 47 -25.87 10.49 -9.11
N LEU A 48 -24.60 10.10 -9.29
CA LEU A 48 -23.47 10.66 -8.53
C LEU A 48 -22.97 11.93 -9.20
N GLU A 49 -22.78 12.99 -8.40
CA GLU A 49 -22.10 14.22 -8.85
C GLU A 49 -20.64 13.94 -9.25
N VAL A 50 -19.94 13.08 -8.49
CA VAL A 50 -18.58 12.63 -8.79
C VAL A 50 -18.47 11.13 -8.50
N LEU A 51 -18.19 10.35 -9.54
CA LEU A 51 -17.82 8.93 -9.40
C LEU A 51 -16.35 8.83 -8.98
N LYS A 52 -16.08 8.70 -7.68
CA LYS A 52 -14.72 8.48 -7.16
C LYS A 52 -14.32 7.01 -7.34
N LYS A 53 -13.03 6.77 -7.61
CA LYS A 53 -12.44 5.43 -7.58
C LYS A 53 -12.66 4.76 -6.22
N HIS A 54 -12.75 3.43 -6.20
CA HIS A 54 -12.86 2.64 -4.98
C HIS A 54 -11.73 2.98 -3.98
N LEU A 55 -11.97 2.87 -2.67
CA LEU A 55 -10.95 3.24 -1.68
C LEU A 55 -9.67 2.39 -1.77
N GLU A 56 -9.75 1.20 -2.33
CA GLU A 56 -8.63 0.26 -2.53
C GLU A 56 -8.03 0.34 -3.94
N ASN A 57 -8.20 1.45 -4.66
CA ASN A 57 -7.71 1.59 -6.03
C ASN A 57 -6.17 1.76 -6.12
N SER A 58 -5.63 1.45 -7.30
CA SER A 58 -4.19 1.48 -7.58
C SER A 58 -3.53 2.87 -7.47
N ASP A 59 -4.25 3.99 -7.63
CA ASP A 59 -3.67 5.32 -7.40
C ASP A 59 -3.31 5.50 -5.92
N ARG A 60 -4.15 4.97 -5.02
CA ARG A 60 -3.89 5.03 -3.59
C ARG A 60 -2.66 4.22 -3.22
N ASP A 61 -2.53 3.03 -3.79
CA ASP A 61 -1.36 2.17 -3.56
C ASP A 61 -0.08 2.76 -4.13
N GLN A 62 -0.13 3.35 -5.33
CA GLN A 62 1.01 4.09 -5.90
C GLN A 62 1.46 5.23 -4.99
N ASN A 63 0.51 5.99 -4.43
CA ASN A 63 0.84 7.08 -3.53
C ASN A 63 1.51 6.57 -2.25
N MET A 64 0.97 5.52 -1.62
CA MET A 64 1.56 4.88 -0.45
C MET A 64 2.95 4.33 -0.76
N LEU A 65 3.11 3.58 -1.86
CA LEU A 65 4.39 3.07 -2.33
C LEU A 65 5.41 4.19 -2.52
N SER A 66 4.97 5.33 -3.06
CA SER A 66 5.85 6.46 -3.30
C SER A 66 6.33 7.13 -2.01
N ILE A 67 5.50 7.16 -0.97
CA ILE A 67 5.88 7.62 0.38
C ILE A 67 6.91 6.67 0.97
N LEU A 68 6.76 5.36 0.81
CA LEU A 68 7.75 4.39 1.28
C LEU A 68 9.08 4.53 0.53
N LYS A 69 9.04 4.66 -0.80
CA LYS A 69 10.23 4.75 -1.64
C LYS A 69 11.00 6.07 -1.47
N ARG A 70 10.29 7.20 -1.33
CA ARG A 70 10.88 8.56 -1.40
C ARG A 70 10.75 9.36 -0.11
N GLY A 71 9.98 8.88 0.85
CA GLY A 71 9.72 9.57 2.11
C GLY A 71 10.84 9.41 3.14
N PRO A 72 10.69 10.08 4.30
CA PRO A 72 11.72 10.16 5.32
C PRO A 72 12.08 8.81 5.96
N ILE A 73 11.24 7.80 5.82
CA ILE A 73 11.50 6.45 6.34
C ILE A 73 12.23 5.54 5.35
N SER A 74 12.39 5.94 4.08
CA SER A 74 13.01 5.13 3.02
C SER A 74 14.39 4.56 3.42
N PRO A 75 15.31 5.32 4.07
CA PRO A 75 16.61 4.79 4.48
C PRO A 75 16.56 3.63 5.49
N PHE A 76 15.42 3.40 6.12
CA PHE A 76 15.21 2.33 7.09
C PHE A 76 14.50 1.10 6.49
N LEU A 77 14.16 1.13 5.20
CA LEU A 77 13.44 0.05 4.54
C LEU A 77 14.38 -0.90 3.78
N SER A 78 14.11 -2.20 3.90
CA SER A 78 14.72 -3.26 3.10
C SER A 78 13.66 -3.89 2.22
N TRP A 79 13.78 -3.73 0.91
CA TRP A 79 12.82 -4.27 -0.06
C TRP A 79 13.15 -5.73 -0.38
N LEU A 80 12.16 -6.60 -0.23
CA LEU A 80 12.26 -8.04 -0.45
C LEU A 80 11.23 -8.48 -1.50
N SER A 81 11.58 -9.52 -2.26
CA SER A 81 10.67 -10.15 -3.19
C SER A 81 9.65 -11.03 -2.46
N SER A 82 8.41 -11.01 -2.92
CA SER A 82 7.35 -11.92 -2.51
C SER A 82 7.13 -13.02 -3.56
N SER A 83 6.43 -14.08 -3.17
CA SER A 83 5.90 -15.10 -4.09
C SER A 83 4.39 -15.19 -3.93
N ALA A 84 3.69 -15.56 -5.01
CA ALA A 84 2.26 -15.86 -4.94
C ALA A 84 2.01 -17.04 -3.97
N ALA A 85 0.92 -16.96 -3.21
CA ALA A 85 0.50 -18.04 -2.34
C ALA A 85 0.08 -19.27 -3.17
N THR A 86 0.52 -20.44 -2.74
CA THR A 86 0.10 -21.73 -3.32
C THR A 86 -1.34 -22.05 -2.94
N VAL A 87 -1.98 -22.92 -3.72
CA VAL A 87 -3.34 -23.41 -3.41
C VAL A 87 -3.39 -24.05 -2.03
N THR A 88 -2.36 -24.80 -1.62
CA THR A 88 -2.27 -25.41 -0.29
C THR A 88 -2.22 -24.37 0.83
N GLU A 89 -1.46 -23.28 0.66
CA GLU A 89 -1.39 -22.18 1.64
C GLU A 89 -2.71 -21.40 1.73
N ILE A 90 -3.39 -21.18 0.61
CA ILE A 90 -4.74 -20.58 0.62
C ILE A 90 -5.70 -21.48 1.41
N LEU A 91 -5.68 -22.79 1.15
CA LEU A 91 -6.58 -23.75 1.79
C LEU A 91 -6.26 -24.06 3.26
N SER A 92 -5.13 -23.61 3.81
CA SER A 92 -4.86 -23.75 5.25
C SER A 92 -5.76 -22.85 6.10
N PHE A 93 -6.36 -21.83 5.51
CA PHE A 93 -7.30 -20.91 6.17
C PHE A 93 -8.69 -20.85 5.52
N HIS A 94 -8.82 -21.27 4.24
CA HIS A 94 -10.09 -21.28 3.51
C HIS A 94 -10.66 -22.70 3.36
N THR A 95 -11.93 -22.89 3.69
CA THR A 95 -12.63 -24.19 3.51
C THR A 95 -12.87 -24.46 2.02
N GLN A 96 -12.69 -25.72 1.58
CA GLN A 96 -12.89 -26.21 0.20
C GLN A 96 -14.25 -25.85 -0.43
N GLY A 97 -15.27 -25.52 0.39
CA GLY A 97 -16.60 -25.06 -0.04
C GLY A 97 -16.68 -23.59 -0.43
N GLN A 98 -15.57 -22.84 -0.32
CA GLN A 98 -15.35 -21.57 -1.03
C GLN A 98 -14.68 -21.91 -2.37
N PRO A 99 -15.44 -22.18 -3.45
CA PRO A 99 -14.85 -22.50 -4.74
C PRO A 99 -14.02 -21.31 -5.27
N PRO A 100 -13.01 -21.59 -6.12
CA PRO A 100 -11.91 -20.70 -6.43
C PRO A 100 -12.31 -19.66 -7.48
N PHE A 101 -13.21 -18.74 -7.13
CA PHE A 101 -13.41 -17.52 -7.93
C PHE A 101 -12.08 -16.77 -8.13
N LEU A 102 -11.15 -16.90 -7.18
CA LEU A 102 -9.81 -16.33 -7.24
C LEU A 102 -8.86 -17.00 -8.25
N LEU A 103 -9.11 -18.24 -8.71
CA LEU A 103 -8.23 -18.94 -9.67
C LEU A 103 -8.80 -18.99 -11.10
N GLN A 104 -10.03 -18.49 -11.32
CA GLN A 104 -10.73 -18.55 -12.60
C GLN A 104 -10.75 -17.21 -13.37
N LEU A 105 -10.32 -16.12 -12.75
CA LEU A 105 -10.17 -14.84 -13.45
C LEU A 105 -8.74 -14.74 -13.99
N LYS A 106 -8.54 -15.27 -15.21
CA LYS A 106 -7.45 -14.81 -16.06
C LYS A 106 -7.84 -13.43 -16.65
N PRO A 107 -6.87 -12.54 -16.90
CA PRO A 107 -7.11 -11.27 -17.59
C PRO A 107 -7.73 -11.48 -18.97
#